data_AF-A0A7V9P598-F1
#
_entry.id   AF-A0A7V9P598-F1
#
_cell.length_a   1.000
_cell.length_b   1.000
_cell.length_c   1.000
_cell.angle_alpha   90.00
_cell.angle_beta   90.00
_cell.angle_gamma   90.00
#
_symmetry.space_group_name_H-M   'P 1'
#
loop_
_entity.id
_entity.type
_entity.pdbx_description
1 polymer ?
#
loop_
_entity_poly.entity_id
_entity_poly.type
_entity_poly.pdbx_seq_one_letter_code
_entity_poly.pdbx_strand_id
1 'polypeptide(L)'
;MRLAYRFCLPVALLALAAPGIASAAVASQVTAGVLVVASDGADRIAVGCSGGQVQVNGEAPDSGATACAAIIRIDVRGGPDANEIDLSTVSRTGFTNVVDVDVEGGEGSDSIRGSQLDDELGLGPGDDLALGGAGSDVLTGGTGDDTLDSSSGEGALPSEAEDLLGGAGDDTYVILAGGPAQLRSLVVSDSAGTDTLASELAVTVDLGSDEGQPQVIAANTTLLLTGEVENFDGSQGSDEVSGGEADNLLDGGGGADTLAGGDGDDVLRGGGGDDDLSGGDGDDWLDGGLRSDLIAGGNGTDTADYGGRRLGVTASLDARRNDGMRGDERPDGRRDWIRRDVENLRGGLGNDTLKGNNQRNRLIGGPGADRLYGLAGEDMISARDRRRDEVHGGPGTDTARVDPRRDRVRFVERLT
;
A
#
# COMPACT_ATOMS: atom_id res chain seq x y z
N MET A 1 18.50 -21.59 5.30
CA MET A 1 18.92 -22.54 6.37
C MET A 1 20.04 -21.95 7.22
N ARG A 2 19.69 -21.03 8.14
CA ARG A 2 20.48 -20.74 9.35
C ARG A 2 19.60 -21.13 10.52
N LEU A 3 20.08 -22.10 11.31
CA LEU A 3 19.33 -22.69 12.41
C LEU A 3 19.39 -21.71 13.58
N ALA A 4 18.25 -21.08 13.89
CA ALA A 4 18.08 -20.18 15.02
C ALA A 4 18.44 -20.89 16.34
N TYR A 5 19.53 -20.47 16.98
CA TYR A 5 19.81 -20.83 18.35
C TYR A 5 19.10 -19.84 19.27
N ARG A 6 17.81 -20.07 19.52
CA ARG A 6 17.04 -19.39 20.58
C ARG A 6 17.56 -19.86 21.94
N PHE A 7 18.41 -19.07 22.58
CA PHE A 7 18.68 -19.21 24.02
C PHE A 7 17.62 -18.43 24.81
N CYS A 8 16.52 -19.10 25.12
CA CYS A 8 15.55 -18.64 26.10
C CYS A 8 16.14 -18.89 27.49
N LEU A 9 16.75 -17.86 28.12
CA LEU A 9 17.08 -17.88 29.54
C LEU A 9 16.30 -16.76 30.24
N PRO A 10 15.52 -17.06 31.30
CA PRO A 10 14.87 -16.02 32.09
C PRO A 10 15.94 -15.38 32.97
N VAL A 11 16.55 -14.29 32.51
CA VAL A 11 17.36 -13.45 33.40
C VAL A 11 16.39 -12.58 34.18
N ALA A 12 16.19 -12.92 35.45
CA ALA A 12 15.50 -12.04 36.39
C ALA A 12 16.22 -10.68 36.39
N LEU A 13 15.54 -9.65 35.86
CA LEU A 13 16.02 -8.29 35.76
C LEU A 13 16.16 -7.70 37.17
N LEU A 14 17.36 -7.77 37.75
CA LEU A 14 17.65 -7.10 39.01
C LEU A 14 18.03 -5.66 38.68
N ALA A 15 17.10 -4.72 38.91
CA ALA A 15 17.29 -3.29 38.68
C ALA A 15 18.47 -2.75 39.52
N LEU A 16 19.65 -2.69 38.91
CA LEU A 16 20.79 -1.92 39.39
C LEU A 16 20.88 -0.64 38.56
N ALA A 17 20.17 0.39 39.02
CA ALA A 17 20.26 1.72 38.46
C ALA A 17 21.69 2.26 38.66
N ALA A 18 22.46 2.35 37.58
CA ALA A 18 23.65 3.19 37.54
C ALA A 18 23.20 4.67 37.58
N PRO A 19 23.90 5.56 38.30
CA PRO A 19 23.51 6.96 38.37
C PRO A 19 23.64 7.61 36.99
N GLY A 20 22.49 7.95 36.38
CA GLY A 20 22.40 8.73 35.15
C GLY A 20 21.57 8.14 34.01
N ILE A 21 21.01 6.92 34.12
CA ILE A 21 20.45 6.20 32.95
C ILE A 21 18.98 5.77 33.09
N ALA A 22 18.30 6.04 34.20
CA ALA A 22 16.95 5.52 34.44
C ALA A 22 15.91 6.61 34.72
N SER A 23 14.88 6.66 33.87
CA SER A 23 13.53 7.06 34.28
C SER A 23 12.91 5.94 35.13
N ALA A 24 11.96 6.24 36.02
CA ALA A 24 11.35 5.24 36.90
C ALA A 24 10.64 4.09 36.16
N ALA A 25 10.37 4.25 34.86
CA ALA A 25 9.64 3.30 34.01
C ALA A 25 10.51 2.64 32.91
N VAL A 26 11.84 2.86 32.93
CA VAL A 26 12.78 2.23 31.99
C VAL A 26 14.02 1.75 32.72
N ALA A 27 14.32 0.46 32.56
CA ALA A 27 15.50 -0.20 33.09
C ALA A 27 16.55 -0.35 31.96
N SER A 28 17.81 -0.03 32.27
CA SER A 28 18.92 -0.23 31.33
C SER A 28 20.14 -0.82 32.04
N GLN A 29 20.86 -1.72 31.39
CA GLN A 29 22.10 -2.30 31.91
C GLN A 29 23.12 -2.55 30.79
N VAL A 30 24.41 -2.38 31.10
CA VAL A 30 25.50 -2.74 30.19
C VAL A 30 26.27 -3.91 30.76
N THR A 31 26.24 -5.06 30.09
CA THR A 31 26.97 -6.26 30.51
C THR A 31 27.77 -6.82 29.34
N ALA A 32 29.09 -6.97 29.52
CA ALA A 32 29.98 -7.55 28.50
C ALA A 32 29.89 -6.88 27.10
N GLY A 33 29.59 -5.57 27.06
CA GLY A 33 29.44 -4.82 25.81
C GLY A 33 28.03 -4.88 25.20
N VAL A 34 27.05 -5.50 25.86
CA VAL A 34 25.64 -5.48 25.45
C VAL A 34 24.89 -4.46 26.29
N LEU A 35 24.23 -3.49 25.66
CA LEU A 35 23.27 -2.59 26.29
C LEU A 35 21.88 -3.22 26.19
N VAL A 36 21.25 -3.51 27.32
CA VAL A 36 19.86 -3.99 27.36
C VAL A 36 19.00 -2.89 27.92
N VAL A 37 17.94 -2.51 27.22
CA VAL A 37 16.91 -1.53 27.61
C VAL A 37 15.55 -2.22 27.64
N ALA A 38 14.79 -2.04 28.71
CA ALA A 38 13.43 -2.55 28.82
C ALA A 38 12.53 -1.53 29.51
N SER A 39 11.28 -1.42 29.08
CA SER A 39 10.27 -0.59 29.76
C SER A 39 9.21 -1.42 30.47
N ASP A 40 8.72 -0.93 31.61
CA ASP A 40 7.55 -1.46 32.32
C ASP A 40 6.41 -0.45 32.50
N GLY A 41 6.43 0.65 31.72
CA GLY A 41 5.39 1.68 31.77
C GLY A 41 5.77 3.04 31.16
N ALA A 42 6.80 3.10 30.32
CA ALA A 42 7.15 4.29 29.56
C ALA A 42 6.62 4.15 28.13
N ASP A 43 5.88 5.16 27.70
CA ASP A 43 5.31 5.24 26.36
C ASP A 43 6.36 5.30 25.25
N ARG A 44 7.50 5.94 25.54
CA ARG A 44 8.60 6.12 24.59
C ARG A 44 9.91 5.55 25.12
N ILE A 45 10.67 4.88 24.25
CA ILE A 45 12.06 4.46 24.46
C ILE A 45 12.93 5.11 23.37
N ALA A 46 13.94 5.88 23.76
CA ALA A 46 14.92 6.47 22.85
C ALA A 46 16.33 6.20 23.36
N VAL A 47 17.23 5.78 22.47
CA VAL A 47 18.63 5.51 22.79
C VAL A 47 19.54 6.46 22.02
N GLY A 48 20.49 7.08 22.72
CA GLY A 48 21.46 7.99 22.11
C GLY A 48 22.79 8.02 22.83
N CYS A 49 23.73 8.81 22.30
CA CYS A 49 25.05 9.02 22.87
C CYS A 49 25.34 10.52 23.04
N SER A 50 25.67 10.95 24.26
CA SER A 50 26.06 12.33 24.56
C SER A 50 27.22 12.37 25.55
N GLY A 51 28.26 13.16 25.26
CA GLY A 51 29.42 13.31 26.13
C GLY A 51 30.20 12.01 26.40
N GLY A 52 30.15 11.04 25.48
CA GLY A 52 30.72 9.70 25.66
C GLY A 52 29.94 8.77 26.58
N GLN A 53 28.72 9.14 26.98
CA GLN A 53 27.82 8.33 27.79
C GLN A 53 26.52 8.01 27.04
N VAL A 54 26.06 6.77 27.21
CA VAL A 54 24.77 6.31 26.68
C VAL A 54 23.64 7.01 27.42
N GLN A 55 22.66 7.51 26.67
CA GLN A 55 21.44 8.11 27.19
C GLN A 55 20.25 7.25 26.79
N VAL A 56 19.32 7.05 27.72
CA VAL A 56 18.02 6.42 27.48
C VAL A 56 16.94 7.40 27.94
N ASN A 57 15.99 7.75 27.07
CA ASN A 57 14.90 8.70 27.32
C ASN A 57 15.32 10.10 27.83
N GLY A 58 16.52 10.56 27.46
CA GLY A 58 16.98 11.93 27.65
C GLY A 58 16.70 12.81 26.42
N GLU A 59 16.81 14.14 26.57
CA GLU A 59 16.76 15.06 25.42
C GLU A 59 17.76 14.61 24.33
N ALA A 60 17.35 14.72 23.06
CA ALA A 60 18.10 14.25 21.89
C ALA A 60 19.60 14.64 21.96
N PRO A 61 20.53 13.77 21.53
CA PRO A 61 21.95 14.01 21.72
C PRO A 61 22.42 15.25 20.95
N ASP A 62 23.20 16.10 21.63
CA ASP A 62 23.99 17.16 21.00
C ASP A 62 24.89 16.53 19.93
N SER A 63 24.90 17.13 18.74
CA SER A 63 25.66 16.72 17.55
C SER A 63 27.18 16.87 17.70
N GLY A 64 27.72 16.74 18.91
CA GLY A 64 29.10 17.06 19.25
C GLY A 64 29.65 16.27 20.43
N ALA A 65 30.62 15.41 20.13
CA ALA A 65 31.74 14.97 20.97
C ALA A 65 31.64 13.63 21.74
N THR A 66 32.60 12.77 21.36
CA THR A 66 33.08 11.53 22.00
C THR A 66 32.15 10.33 21.84
N ALA A 67 32.61 9.34 21.05
CA ALA A 67 31.92 8.06 20.87
C ALA A 67 31.69 7.40 22.24
N CYS A 68 30.52 6.78 22.40
CA CYS A 68 30.18 6.05 23.62
C CYS A 68 31.09 4.82 23.76
N ALA A 69 31.34 4.42 25.02
CA ALA A 69 32.16 3.25 25.34
C ALA A 69 31.73 2.00 24.54
N ALA A 70 32.65 1.04 24.35
CA ALA A 70 32.52 -0.10 23.44
C ALA A 70 31.29 -0.99 23.72
N ILE A 71 30.13 -0.56 23.25
CA ILE A 71 28.93 -1.38 23.07
C ILE A 71 29.09 -2.09 21.73
N ILE A 72 28.75 -3.37 21.74
CA ILE A 72 28.84 -4.29 20.61
C ILE A 72 27.43 -4.69 20.13
N ARG A 73 26.44 -4.64 21.04
CA ARG A 73 25.04 -4.95 20.74
C ARG A 73 24.10 -4.10 21.60
N ILE A 74 22.98 -3.69 21.01
CA ILE A 74 21.89 -2.99 21.72
C ILE A 74 20.65 -3.88 21.63
N ASP A 75 20.09 -4.27 22.77
CA ASP A 75 18.83 -5.00 22.87
C ASP A 75 17.78 -4.07 23.50
N VAL A 76 16.69 -3.78 22.81
CA VAL A 76 15.56 -3.00 23.32
C VAL A 76 14.32 -3.87 23.38
N ARG A 77 13.60 -3.83 24.50
CA ARG A 77 12.32 -4.53 24.68
C ARG A 77 11.23 -3.58 25.12
N GLY A 78 10.22 -3.42 24.27
CA GLY A 78 8.97 -2.74 24.57
C GLY A 78 8.22 -3.44 25.69
N GLY A 79 7.66 -2.64 26.60
CA GLY A 79 6.63 -3.13 27.51
C GLY A 79 5.25 -2.97 26.87
N PRO A 80 4.17 -3.45 27.52
CA PRO A 80 2.81 -3.34 26.98
C PRO A 80 2.27 -1.90 26.85
N ASP A 81 2.99 -0.92 27.38
CA ASP A 81 2.64 0.50 27.29
C ASP A 81 3.59 1.27 26.36
N ALA A 82 4.61 0.62 25.76
CA ALA A 82 5.73 1.29 25.08
C ALA A 82 5.50 1.41 23.57
N ASN A 83 4.60 2.32 23.17
CA ASN A 83 4.16 2.47 21.79
C ASN A 83 5.18 3.17 20.86
N GLU A 84 6.28 3.72 21.36
CA GLU A 84 7.28 4.40 20.53
C GLU A 84 8.72 3.98 20.90
N ILE A 85 9.46 3.44 19.94
CA ILE A 85 10.89 3.12 20.08
C ILE A 85 11.67 3.85 18.99
N ASP A 86 12.57 4.76 19.36
CA ASP A 86 13.33 5.60 18.43
C ASP A 86 14.85 5.44 18.62
N LEU A 87 15.47 4.76 17.66
CA LEU A 87 16.91 4.51 17.61
C LEU A 87 17.62 5.32 16.51
N SER A 88 16.94 6.28 15.89
CA SER A 88 17.48 7.06 14.76
C SER A 88 18.77 7.84 15.07
N THR A 89 19.07 8.05 16.35
CA THR A 89 20.30 8.72 16.81
C THR A 89 21.47 7.77 17.05
N VAL A 90 21.22 6.47 17.05
CA VAL A 90 22.26 5.43 17.09
C VAL A 90 22.94 5.40 15.72
N SER A 91 24.22 5.75 15.68
CA SER A 91 24.98 5.88 14.42
C SER A 91 26.36 5.23 14.50
N ARG A 92 26.92 4.88 13.33
CA ARG A 92 28.31 4.37 13.19
C ARG A 92 29.37 5.30 13.79
N THR A 93 29.08 6.59 13.92
CA THR A 93 30.02 7.57 14.50
C THR A 93 29.91 7.70 16.02
N GLY A 94 28.69 7.55 16.56
CA GLY A 94 28.44 7.54 18.00
C GLY A 94 28.73 6.20 18.68
N PHE A 95 28.53 5.10 17.95
CA PHE A 95 28.59 3.71 18.41
C PHE A 95 29.49 2.86 17.50
N THR A 96 30.79 3.16 17.48
CA THR A 96 31.75 2.63 16.48
C THR A 96 32.00 1.11 16.50
N ASN A 97 31.50 0.40 17.53
CA ASN A 97 31.70 -1.04 17.69
C ASN A 97 30.39 -1.85 17.71
N VAL A 98 29.24 -1.19 17.62
CA VAL A 98 27.95 -1.90 17.59
C VAL A 98 27.81 -2.58 16.25
N VAL A 99 27.50 -3.87 16.30
CA VAL A 99 27.36 -4.73 15.12
C VAL A 99 25.89 -5.03 14.87
N ASP A 100 25.13 -5.31 15.92
CA ASP A 100 23.70 -5.64 15.83
C ASP A 100 22.89 -4.76 16.79
N VAL A 101 21.71 -4.35 16.33
CA VAL A 101 20.66 -3.74 17.13
C VAL A 101 19.44 -4.64 17.04
N ASP A 102 18.93 -5.11 18.17
CA ASP A 102 17.78 -6.00 18.27
C ASP A 102 16.69 -5.28 19.05
N VAL A 103 15.51 -5.15 18.46
CA VAL A 103 14.35 -4.49 19.05
C VAL A 103 13.17 -5.43 19.01
N GLU A 104 12.59 -5.71 20.18
CA GLU A 104 11.30 -6.37 20.32
C GLU A 104 10.28 -5.32 20.80
N GLY A 105 9.20 -5.10 20.06
CA GLY A 105 8.02 -4.36 20.50
C GLY A 105 7.19 -5.12 21.54
N GLY A 106 6.08 -4.51 21.92
CA GLY A 106 5.16 -4.92 22.97
C GLY A 106 3.89 -5.60 22.43
N GLU A 107 2.77 -5.36 23.11
CA GLU A 107 1.43 -5.66 22.60
C GLU A 107 0.77 -4.33 22.25
N GLY A 108 -0.08 -4.31 21.22
CA GLY A 108 -0.74 -3.09 20.74
C GLY A 108 0.10 -2.35 19.70
N SER A 109 -0.42 -1.24 19.19
CA SER A 109 0.19 -0.49 18.08
C SER A 109 1.48 0.23 18.48
N ASP A 110 2.61 -0.31 18.03
CA ASP A 110 3.95 0.20 18.24
C ASP A 110 4.49 0.94 17.01
N SER A 111 5.30 1.97 17.24
CA SER A 111 6.05 2.71 16.22
C SER A 111 7.54 2.58 16.51
N ILE A 112 8.24 1.78 15.71
CA ILE A 112 9.68 1.52 15.86
C ILE A 112 10.46 2.15 14.72
N ARG A 113 11.43 3.00 15.05
CA ARG A 113 12.39 3.55 14.10
C ARG A 113 13.79 3.03 14.42
N GLY A 114 14.37 2.33 13.45
CA GLY A 114 15.73 1.81 13.47
C GLY A 114 16.81 2.89 13.41
N SER A 115 18.04 2.43 13.33
CA SER A 115 19.28 3.17 13.48
C SER A 115 19.96 3.45 12.13
N GLN A 116 21.28 3.71 12.16
CA GLN A 116 22.14 3.75 10.96
C GLN A 116 23.03 2.50 10.85
N LEU A 117 22.67 1.45 11.57
CA LEU A 117 23.32 0.14 11.62
C LEU A 117 22.34 -0.91 11.07
N ASP A 118 22.82 -2.13 10.98
CA ASP A 118 21.98 -3.26 10.61
C ASP A 118 21.09 -3.61 11.82
N ASP A 119 19.78 -3.45 11.66
CA ASP A 119 18.79 -3.62 12.72
C ASP A 119 17.95 -4.89 12.51
N GLU A 120 17.61 -5.59 13.60
CA GLU A 120 16.58 -6.64 13.65
C GLU A 120 15.42 -6.09 14.48
N LEU A 121 14.32 -5.74 13.83
CA LEU A 121 13.14 -5.13 14.43
C LEU A 121 11.98 -6.12 14.38
N GLY A 122 11.48 -6.55 15.54
CA GLY A 122 10.23 -7.32 15.67
C GLY A 122 9.17 -6.50 16.38
N LEU A 123 8.01 -6.28 15.76
CA LEU A 123 6.96 -5.39 16.29
C LEU A 123 6.08 -6.11 17.32
N GLY A 124 5.62 -7.33 17.03
CA GLY A 124 4.85 -8.14 17.97
C GLY A 124 3.38 -8.24 17.56
N PRO A 125 2.44 -8.39 18.51
CA PRO A 125 1.02 -8.32 18.22
C PRO A 125 0.51 -6.88 18.27
N GLY A 126 -0.13 -6.40 17.21
CA GLY A 126 -0.58 -5.02 17.10
C GLY A 126 -0.76 -4.63 15.63
N ASP A 127 -1.32 -3.44 15.39
CA ASP A 127 -1.22 -2.82 14.07
C ASP A 127 -0.06 -1.83 14.18
N ASP A 128 1.12 -2.21 13.70
CA ASP A 128 2.40 -1.59 14.04
C ASP A 128 3.05 -0.85 12.85
N LEU A 129 4.06 -0.03 13.13
CA LEU A 129 4.86 0.69 12.14
C LEU A 129 6.36 0.47 12.39
N ALA A 130 7.06 -0.11 11.43
CA ALA A 130 8.53 -0.18 11.40
C ALA A 130 9.12 0.75 10.34
N LEU A 131 10.13 1.51 10.72
CA LEU A 131 11.01 2.26 9.81
C LEU A 131 12.43 1.72 9.99
N GLY A 132 12.98 1.02 8.99
CA GLY A 132 14.28 0.35 9.10
C GLY A 132 15.43 1.32 9.36
N GLY A 133 15.44 2.48 8.71
CA GLY A 133 16.57 3.40 8.77
C GLY A 133 17.67 3.00 7.78
N ALA A 134 18.93 3.28 8.11
CA ALA A 134 20.02 2.95 7.20
C ALA A 134 20.75 1.70 7.67
N GLY A 135 20.90 0.71 6.81
CA GLY A 135 21.55 -0.53 7.21
C GLY A 135 21.21 -1.64 6.23
N SER A 136 21.50 -2.86 6.63
CA SER A 136 20.78 -4.03 6.12
C SER A 136 19.88 -4.56 7.22
N ASP A 137 18.59 -4.32 7.09
CA ASP A 137 17.65 -4.45 8.21
C ASP A 137 16.69 -5.62 8.00
N VAL A 138 16.26 -6.24 9.09
CA VAL A 138 15.21 -7.26 9.11
C VAL A 138 14.04 -6.69 9.90
N LEU A 139 12.90 -6.51 9.25
CA LEU A 139 11.69 -5.96 9.85
C LEU A 139 10.64 -7.07 9.90
N THR A 140 10.14 -7.40 11.08
CA THR A 140 9.10 -8.40 11.29
C THR A 140 7.90 -7.75 11.98
N GLY A 141 6.74 -7.75 11.32
CA GLY A 141 5.49 -7.21 11.89
C GLY A 141 4.99 -8.10 13.03
N GLY A 142 4.42 -9.25 12.69
CA GLY A 142 3.98 -10.24 13.66
C GLY A 142 2.52 -10.60 13.44
N THR A 143 1.61 -10.07 14.25
CA THR A 143 0.18 -10.27 14.03
C THR A 143 -0.58 -8.95 14.12
N GLY A 144 -1.52 -8.73 13.20
CA GLY A 144 -2.22 -7.47 13.03
C GLY A 144 -1.79 -6.83 11.71
N ASP A 145 -2.33 -5.66 11.40
CA ASP A 145 -2.12 -5.02 10.11
C ASP A 145 -0.92 -4.06 10.21
N ASP A 146 0.26 -4.51 9.80
CA ASP A 146 1.53 -3.83 10.03
C ASP A 146 2.00 -3.03 8.82
N THR A 147 2.72 -1.93 9.05
CA THR A 147 3.42 -1.17 7.99
C THR A 147 4.93 -1.29 8.15
N LEU A 148 5.60 -1.90 7.18
CA LEU A 148 7.04 -2.10 7.17
C LEU A 148 7.69 -1.24 6.08
N ASP A 149 8.41 -0.21 6.49
CA ASP A 149 9.06 0.74 5.58
C ASP A 149 10.57 0.49 5.48
N SER A 150 10.99 0.16 4.26
CA SER A 150 12.40 -0.01 3.87
C SER A 150 13.16 1.32 3.68
N SER A 151 12.49 2.46 3.86
CA SER A 151 13.10 3.77 3.69
C SER A 151 14.10 4.08 4.79
N SER A 152 15.17 4.76 4.38
CA SER A 152 16.23 5.22 5.28
C SER A 152 15.88 6.53 6.01
N GLY A 153 14.72 7.11 5.70
CA GLY A 153 14.36 8.47 6.10
C GLY A 153 15.21 9.56 5.41
N GLU A 154 14.72 10.80 5.47
CA GLU A 154 15.36 11.96 4.81
C GLU A 154 16.84 12.15 5.20
N GLY A 155 17.74 12.01 4.21
CA GLY A 155 19.16 12.36 4.35
C GLY A 155 20.09 11.24 4.84
N ALA A 156 19.59 10.01 4.94
CA ALA A 156 20.39 8.85 5.31
C ALA A 156 21.14 8.22 4.10
N LEU A 157 22.12 7.36 4.39
CA LEU A 157 22.79 6.55 3.36
C LEU A 157 21.80 5.51 2.81
N PRO A 158 21.99 5.01 1.58
CA PRO A 158 21.16 3.92 1.06
C PRO A 158 21.23 2.73 2.00
N SER A 159 20.07 2.18 2.32
CA SER A 159 19.94 0.86 2.89
C SER A 159 20.39 -0.16 1.81
N GLU A 160 21.21 -1.14 2.23
CA GLU A 160 21.91 -2.03 1.29
C GLU A 160 21.07 -3.25 0.90
N ALA A 161 20.38 -3.84 1.88
CA ALA A 161 19.47 -4.97 1.69
C ALA A 161 18.52 -5.14 2.87
N GLU A 162 17.23 -5.32 2.61
CA GLU A 162 16.20 -5.35 3.64
C GLU A 162 15.36 -6.61 3.47
N ASP A 163 15.01 -7.23 4.59
CA ASP A 163 14.07 -8.35 4.66
C ASP A 163 12.83 -7.86 5.41
N LEU A 164 11.68 -7.77 4.72
CA LEU A 164 10.40 -7.38 5.30
C LEU A 164 9.52 -8.64 5.45
N LEU A 165 9.08 -8.90 6.67
CA LEU A 165 8.29 -10.06 7.07
C LEU A 165 7.01 -9.54 7.74
N GLY A 166 5.91 -9.41 6.99
CA GLY A 166 4.65 -8.86 7.53
C GLY A 166 4.12 -9.71 8.68
N GLY A 167 3.79 -10.96 8.37
CA GLY A 167 3.36 -11.92 9.38
C GLY A 167 1.93 -12.35 9.09
N ALA A 168 1.01 -12.06 10.00
CA ALA A 168 -0.40 -12.39 9.83
C ALA A 168 -1.25 -11.14 9.99
N GLY A 169 -2.09 -10.82 9.02
CA GLY A 169 -2.86 -9.57 8.97
C GLY A 169 -2.75 -8.98 7.57
N ASP A 170 -3.38 -7.84 7.34
CA ASP A 170 -3.28 -7.16 6.05
C ASP A 170 -2.12 -6.15 6.11
N ASP A 171 -0.94 -6.55 5.65
CA ASP A 171 0.30 -5.80 5.85
C ASP A 171 0.61 -4.84 4.68
N THR A 172 1.39 -3.80 4.95
CA THR A 172 1.86 -2.84 3.95
C THR A 172 3.38 -2.74 3.93
N TYR A 173 3.97 -3.09 2.79
CA TYR A 173 5.42 -3.01 2.54
C TYR A 173 5.73 -1.74 1.74
N VAL A 174 6.30 -0.73 2.40
CA VAL A 174 6.71 0.51 1.73
C VAL A 174 8.12 0.34 1.17
N ILE A 175 8.20 0.43 -0.14
CA ILE A 175 9.41 0.18 -0.92
C ILE A 175 9.88 1.44 -1.63
N LEU A 176 11.20 1.62 -1.65
CA LEU A 176 11.85 2.66 -2.45
C LEU A 176 11.36 4.09 -2.13
N ALA A 177 11.05 4.38 -0.87
CA ALA A 177 10.71 5.72 -0.41
C ALA A 177 11.97 6.59 -0.14
N GLY A 178 11.92 7.89 -0.47
CA GLY A 178 12.96 8.86 -0.07
C GLY A 178 14.13 9.17 -1.04
N GLY A 179 14.06 8.85 -2.35
CA GLY A 179 14.98 9.38 -3.38
C GLY A 179 15.97 8.36 -3.99
N PRO A 180 17.04 8.77 -4.71
CA PRO A 180 17.83 7.89 -5.60
C PRO A 180 18.78 6.91 -4.87
N ALA A 181 18.57 6.71 -3.56
CA ALA A 181 19.26 5.70 -2.77
C ALA A 181 18.66 4.34 -3.13
N GLN A 182 19.38 3.60 -3.99
CA GLN A 182 18.91 2.32 -4.52
C GLN A 182 19.20 1.22 -3.50
N LEU A 183 18.14 0.62 -2.97
CA LEU A 183 18.22 -0.72 -2.38
C LEU A 183 18.90 -1.65 -3.39
N ARG A 184 19.81 -2.51 -2.95
CA ARG A 184 20.37 -3.51 -3.89
C ARG A 184 19.46 -4.73 -3.99
N SER A 185 18.91 -5.14 -2.86
CA SER A 185 18.11 -6.34 -2.72
C SER A 185 17.07 -6.13 -1.64
N LEU A 186 15.81 -6.32 -1.96
CA LEU A 186 14.71 -6.30 -1.02
C LEU A 186 14.02 -7.67 -1.07
N VAL A 187 13.82 -8.29 0.08
CA VAL A 187 12.99 -9.49 0.23
C VAL A 187 11.72 -9.08 0.94
N VAL A 188 10.58 -9.39 0.34
CA VAL A 188 9.27 -9.26 0.97
C VAL A 188 8.71 -10.67 1.12
N SER A 189 8.30 -11.00 2.32
CA SER A 189 7.80 -12.31 2.70
C SER A 189 6.52 -12.18 3.50
N ASP A 190 5.52 -12.93 3.10
CA ASP A 190 4.24 -13.00 3.79
C ASP A 190 3.97 -14.44 4.32
N SER A 191 3.13 -14.52 5.34
CA SER A 191 2.55 -15.76 5.84
C SER A 191 1.02 -15.80 5.97
N ALA A 192 0.29 -14.68 5.83
CA ALA A 192 -1.18 -14.61 5.67
C ALA A 192 -1.70 -13.17 5.64
N GLY A 193 -2.58 -12.83 4.70
CA GLY A 193 -3.20 -11.50 4.66
C GLY A 193 -3.88 -11.22 3.34
N THR A 194 -4.35 -9.99 3.18
CA THR A 194 -4.39 -9.31 1.88
C THR A 194 -3.42 -8.13 1.93
N ASP A 195 -2.23 -8.34 1.39
CA ASP A 195 -1.09 -7.46 1.60
C ASP A 195 -0.94 -6.42 0.49
N THR A 196 -0.21 -5.36 0.80
CA THR A 196 0.01 -4.23 -0.11
C THR A 196 1.50 -3.92 -0.26
N LEU A 197 1.97 -3.86 -1.50
CA LEU A 197 3.25 -3.27 -1.85
C LEU A 197 3.07 -1.81 -2.26
N ALA A 198 3.72 -0.87 -1.57
CA ALA A 198 3.59 0.56 -1.85
C ALA A 198 4.92 1.15 -2.33
N SER A 199 4.93 1.97 -3.38
CA SER A 199 6.14 2.65 -3.85
C SER A 199 5.99 4.14 -4.10
N GLU A 200 7.01 4.92 -3.73
CA GLU A 200 7.09 6.36 -4.05
C GLU A 200 7.82 6.64 -5.38
N LEU A 201 8.39 5.62 -6.02
CA LEU A 201 9.14 5.73 -7.27
C LEU A 201 8.52 4.85 -8.35
N ALA A 202 8.75 5.24 -9.60
CA ALA A 202 8.37 4.42 -10.76
C ALA A 202 9.03 3.04 -10.69
N VAL A 203 8.21 1.98 -10.79
CA VAL A 203 8.64 0.58 -10.72
C VAL A 203 8.06 -0.28 -11.84
N THR A 204 8.70 -1.42 -12.09
CA THR A 204 8.12 -2.55 -12.82
C THR A 204 7.99 -3.73 -11.86
N VAL A 205 6.78 -4.16 -11.51
CA VAL A 205 6.51 -5.21 -10.52
C VAL A 205 5.57 -6.27 -11.11
N ASP A 206 5.85 -7.53 -10.82
CA ASP A 206 5.01 -8.68 -11.13
C ASP A 206 4.64 -9.40 -9.83
N LEU A 207 3.46 -9.11 -9.27
CA LEU A 207 2.97 -9.72 -8.03
C LEU A 207 2.67 -11.21 -8.21
N GLY A 208 2.31 -11.63 -9.43
CA GLY A 208 2.08 -13.03 -9.80
C GLY A 208 3.34 -13.84 -10.12
N SER A 209 4.54 -13.26 -9.95
CA SER A 209 5.78 -13.98 -10.26
C SER A 209 5.90 -15.25 -9.42
N ASP A 210 6.39 -16.35 -10.01
CA ASP A 210 6.68 -17.59 -9.29
C ASP A 210 7.42 -17.28 -7.98
N GLU A 211 6.89 -17.74 -6.84
CA GLU A 211 7.47 -17.49 -5.51
C GLU A 211 9.00 -17.67 -5.50
N GLY A 212 9.71 -16.63 -5.06
CA GLY A 212 11.16 -16.67 -4.97
C GLY A 212 11.90 -16.49 -6.30
N GLN A 213 11.25 -16.00 -7.37
CA GLN A 213 11.95 -15.45 -8.52
C GLN A 213 12.28 -13.96 -8.31
N PRO A 214 13.58 -13.57 -8.41
CA PRO A 214 13.97 -12.18 -8.27
C PRO A 214 13.53 -11.35 -9.47
N GLN A 215 12.90 -10.21 -9.19
CA GLN A 215 12.47 -9.21 -10.15
C GLN A 215 13.37 -7.99 -10.07
N VAL A 216 13.59 -7.28 -11.18
CA VAL A 216 14.35 -6.02 -11.17
C VAL A 216 13.36 -4.87 -11.33
N ILE A 217 13.07 -4.19 -10.23
CA ILE A 217 11.89 -3.31 -10.14
C ILE A 217 12.18 -1.83 -10.43
N ALA A 218 13.34 -1.30 -10.01
CA ALA A 218 13.72 0.09 -10.29
C ALA A 218 15.24 0.26 -10.29
N ALA A 219 15.80 0.85 -11.35
CA ALA A 219 17.19 1.31 -11.43
C ALA A 219 18.26 0.36 -10.84
N ASN A 220 18.07 -0.97 -10.99
CA ASN A 220 18.88 -2.09 -10.50
C ASN A 220 18.59 -2.62 -9.08
N THR A 221 17.50 -2.22 -8.43
CA THR A 221 16.99 -2.90 -7.23
C THR A 221 16.42 -4.26 -7.59
N THR A 222 16.82 -5.29 -6.86
CA THR A 222 16.20 -6.62 -6.96
C THR A 222 15.12 -6.75 -5.89
N LEU A 223 13.89 -7.05 -6.26
CA LEU A 223 12.82 -7.45 -5.35
C LEU A 223 12.65 -8.96 -5.41
N LEU A 224 12.51 -9.59 -4.27
CA LEU A 224 12.16 -11.00 -4.15
C LEU A 224 10.88 -11.11 -3.33
N LEU A 225 9.79 -11.53 -3.98
CA LEU A 225 8.54 -11.87 -3.30
C LEU A 225 8.57 -13.34 -2.92
N THR A 226 8.42 -13.65 -1.64
CA THR A 226 8.28 -15.02 -1.13
C THR A 226 7.00 -15.11 -0.31
N GLY A 227 5.88 -15.22 -1.01
CA GLY A 227 4.52 -15.10 -0.52
C GLY A 227 3.66 -14.41 -1.58
N GLU A 228 2.35 -14.38 -1.38
CA GLU A 228 1.43 -13.63 -2.24
C GLU A 228 1.32 -12.19 -1.68
N VAL A 229 1.37 -11.21 -2.56
CA VAL A 229 1.04 -9.81 -2.24
C VAL A 229 -0.01 -9.41 -3.25
N GLU A 230 -1.21 -9.07 -2.79
CA GLU A 230 -2.35 -8.90 -3.68
C GLU A 230 -2.49 -7.46 -4.18
N ASN A 231 -2.03 -6.48 -3.40
CA ASN A 231 -2.31 -5.09 -3.69
C ASN A 231 -1.03 -4.33 -4.02
N PHE A 232 -1.21 -3.27 -4.82
CA PHE A 232 -0.15 -2.34 -5.14
C PHE A 232 -0.65 -0.90 -5.01
N ASP A 233 0.14 -0.06 -4.34
CA ASP A 233 -0.05 1.40 -4.28
C ASP A 233 1.13 2.10 -4.97
N GLY A 234 0.84 2.70 -6.12
CA GLY A 234 1.80 3.26 -7.05
C GLY A 234 2.24 4.69 -6.74
N SER A 235 3.15 5.16 -7.57
CA SER A 235 3.93 6.37 -7.32
C SER A 235 3.32 7.60 -8.01
N GLN A 236 4.13 8.64 -8.19
CA GLN A 236 3.82 9.76 -9.11
C GLN A 236 4.54 9.62 -10.46
N GLY A 237 5.24 8.50 -10.66
CA GLY A 237 5.94 8.13 -11.88
C GLY A 237 5.14 7.12 -12.71
N SER A 238 5.71 6.67 -13.83
CA SER A 238 5.09 5.65 -14.67
C SER A 238 5.40 4.26 -14.12
N ASP A 239 4.37 3.59 -13.60
CA ASP A 239 4.46 2.26 -13.02
C ASP A 239 4.01 1.18 -14.04
N GLU A 240 4.65 0.01 -14.01
CA GLU A 240 4.26 -1.17 -14.79
C GLU A 240 4.04 -2.34 -13.82
N VAL A 241 2.79 -2.73 -13.62
CA VAL A 241 2.40 -3.68 -12.57
C VAL A 241 1.53 -4.79 -13.17
N SER A 242 1.91 -6.05 -12.92
CA SER A 242 1.02 -7.20 -13.09
C SER A 242 0.64 -7.79 -11.73
N GLY A 243 -0.64 -8.08 -11.56
CA GLY A 243 -1.16 -8.88 -10.45
C GLY A 243 -0.92 -10.39 -10.67
N GLY A 244 -1.66 -11.21 -9.92
CA GLY A 244 -1.44 -12.65 -9.78
C GLY A 244 -2.68 -13.49 -10.11
N GLU A 245 -2.86 -14.59 -9.36
CA GLU A 245 -4.05 -15.46 -9.47
C GLU A 245 -5.19 -15.07 -8.51
N ALA A 246 -4.94 -14.10 -7.63
CA ALA A 246 -5.85 -13.66 -6.57
C ALA A 246 -6.49 -12.32 -6.93
N ASP A 247 -7.65 -12.01 -6.34
CA ASP A 247 -8.30 -10.71 -6.52
C ASP A 247 -7.37 -9.58 -6.05
N ASN A 248 -6.90 -8.75 -6.99
CA ASN A 248 -5.91 -7.70 -6.75
C ASN A 248 -6.55 -6.30 -6.69
N LEU A 249 -6.03 -5.43 -5.80
CA LEU A 249 -6.25 -3.98 -5.87
C LEU A 249 -4.98 -3.28 -6.34
N LEU A 250 -4.97 -2.81 -7.59
CA LEU A 250 -3.84 -2.12 -8.19
C LEU A 250 -4.17 -0.63 -8.38
N ASP A 251 -3.49 0.25 -7.64
CA ASP A 251 -3.56 1.70 -7.82
C ASP A 251 -2.24 2.20 -8.44
N GLY A 252 -2.29 2.77 -9.64
CA GLY A 252 -1.12 3.32 -10.33
C GLY A 252 -0.69 4.69 -9.78
N GLY A 253 -1.54 5.35 -8.99
CA GLY A 253 -1.23 6.67 -8.44
C GLY A 253 -1.33 7.78 -9.50
N GLY A 254 -0.22 8.39 -9.88
CA GLY A 254 -0.20 9.35 -10.99
C GLY A 254 0.99 9.08 -11.87
N GLY A 255 0.91 9.35 -13.17
CA GLY A 255 1.94 8.82 -14.04
C GLY A 255 1.46 8.62 -15.45
N ALA A 256 1.86 7.50 -16.04
CA ALA A 256 1.29 6.97 -17.25
C ALA A 256 1.53 5.48 -17.10
N ASP A 257 0.55 4.81 -16.51
CA ASP A 257 0.75 3.55 -15.81
C ASP A 257 0.25 2.40 -16.68
N THR A 258 0.85 1.23 -16.53
CA THR A 258 0.43 -0.01 -17.17
C THR A 258 0.07 -1.01 -16.09
N LEU A 259 -1.22 -1.29 -15.94
CA LEU A 259 -1.76 -2.17 -14.90
C LEU A 259 -2.42 -3.39 -15.56
N ALA A 260 -2.00 -4.58 -15.16
CA ALA A 260 -2.62 -5.84 -15.54
C ALA A 260 -3.09 -6.56 -14.28
N GLY A 261 -4.38 -6.89 -14.17
CA GLY A 261 -4.96 -7.58 -13.02
C GLY A 261 -4.47 -9.02 -12.91
N GLY A 262 -4.73 -9.83 -13.93
CA GLY A 262 -4.27 -11.22 -13.94
C GLY A 262 -5.46 -12.17 -13.99
N ASP A 263 -5.47 -13.18 -13.13
CA ASP A 263 -6.69 -13.94 -12.84
C ASP A 263 -7.27 -13.44 -11.51
N GLY A 264 -8.60 -13.50 -11.34
CA GLY A 264 -9.27 -13.00 -10.13
C GLY A 264 -10.21 -11.85 -10.46
N ASP A 265 -11.10 -11.49 -9.53
CA ASP A 265 -11.99 -10.35 -9.68
C ASP A 265 -11.26 -9.06 -9.24
N ASP A 266 -10.58 -8.39 -10.17
CA ASP A 266 -9.63 -7.32 -9.85
C ASP A 266 -10.24 -5.91 -9.78
N VAL A 267 -9.54 -5.01 -9.10
CA VAL A 267 -9.83 -3.57 -9.08
C VAL A 267 -8.58 -2.79 -9.51
N LEU A 268 -8.62 -2.22 -10.72
CA LEU A 268 -7.52 -1.41 -11.26
C LEU A 268 -7.91 0.07 -11.27
N ARG A 269 -7.01 0.92 -10.76
CA ARG A 269 -7.13 2.38 -10.79
C ARG A 269 -5.88 2.98 -11.44
N GLY A 270 -6.02 3.54 -12.64
CA GLY A 270 -4.91 4.23 -13.32
C GLY A 270 -4.56 5.57 -12.68
N GLY A 271 -5.53 6.20 -12.01
CA GLY A 271 -5.29 7.42 -11.24
C GLY A 271 -5.01 8.63 -12.13
N GLY A 272 -3.75 9.01 -12.32
CA GLY A 272 -3.38 10.31 -12.87
C GLY A 272 -2.50 10.25 -14.10
N GLY A 273 -2.89 9.65 -15.22
CA GLY A 273 -2.03 9.57 -16.38
C GLY A 273 -2.79 9.42 -17.68
N ASP A 274 -2.07 9.11 -18.76
CA ASP A 274 -2.70 8.44 -19.90
C ASP A 274 -2.37 6.95 -19.69
N ASP A 275 -3.30 6.20 -19.09
CA ASP A 275 -3.01 4.88 -18.48
C ASP A 275 -3.46 3.70 -19.38
N ASP A 276 -2.88 2.52 -19.20
CA ASP A 276 -3.25 1.26 -19.88
C ASP A 276 -3.66 0.21 -18.84
N LEU A 277 -4.96 -0.12 -18.80
CA LEU A 277 -5.56 -1.04 -17.84
C LEU A 277 -6.04 -2.29 -18.57
N SER A 278 -5.62 -3.46 -18.10
CA SER A 278 -6.11 -4.77 -18.53
C SER A 278 -6.58 -5.54 -17.29
N GLY A 279 -7.88 -5.86 -17.20
CA GLY A 279 -8.42 -6.67 -16.10
C GLY A 279 -7.83 -8.09 -16.11
N GLY A 280 -8.16 -8.87 -17.12
CA GLY A 280 -7.64 -10.23 -17.28
C GLY A 280 -8.76 -11.25 -17.23
N ASP A 281 -8.61 -12.31 -16.45
CA ASP A 281 -9.64 -13.34 -16.24
C ASP A 281 -10.39 -13.04 -14.93
N GLY A 282 -11.69 -12.71 -14.98
CA GLY A 282 -12.48 -12.38 -13.80
C GLY A 282 -13.54 -11.33 -14.08
N ASP A 283 -14.34 -10.97 -13.08
CA ASP A 283 -15.30 -9.86 -13.20
C ASP A 283 -14.66 -8.55 -12.67
N ASP A 284 -13.97 -7.80 -13.54
CA ASP A 284 -13.08 -6.71 -13.12
C ASP A 284 -13.74 -5.33 -12.99
N TRP A 285 -13.14 -4.47 -12.18
CA TRP A 285 -13.47 -3.05 -12.05
C TRP A 285 -12.30 -2.15 -12.45
N LEU A 286 -12.51 -1.35 -13.50
CA LEU A 286 -11.44 -0.58 -14.13
C LEU A 286 -11.77 0.92 -14.11
N ASP A 287 -11.05 1.70 -13.30
CA ASP A 287 -11.10 3.17 -13.29
C ASP A 287 -9.84 3.74 -13.92
N GLY A 288 -9.93 4.18 -15.18
CA GLY A 288 -8.81 4.82 -15.87
C GLY A 288 -8.35 6.13 -15.25
N GLY A 289 -9.10 6.74 -14.32
CA GLY A 289 -8.61 7.89 -13.57
C GLY A 289 -8.70 9.19 -14.36
N LEU A 290 -7.61 9.89 -14.64
CA LEU A 290 -7.58 11.22 -15.25
C LEU A 290 -6.64 11.24 -16.46
N ARG A 291 -7.11 10.95 -17.67
CA ARG A 291 -6.95 11.78 -18.88
C ARG A 291 -7.48 11.01 -20.07
N SER A 292 -6.72 10.06 -20.60
CA SER A 292 -7.04 9.35 -21.83
C SER A 292 -6.48 7.96 -21.72
N ASP A 293 -7.38 7.09 -21.29
CA ASP A 293 -7.00 5.80 -20.74
C ASP A 293 -7.42 4.71 -21.71
N LEU A 294 -6.63 3.65 -21.80
CA LEU A 294 -7.01 2.42 -22.48
C LEU A 294 -7.56 1.47 -21.41
N ILE A 295 -8.80 1.01 -21.60
CA ILE A 295 -9.49 0.15 -20.65
C ILE A 295 -9.91 -1.13 -21.38
N ALA A 296 -9.27 -2.25 -21.05
CA ALA A 296 -9.61 -3.59 -21.49
C ALA A 296 -10.04 -4.43 -20.29
N GLY A 297 -11.25 -5.01 -20.34
CA GLY A 297 -11.76 -5.91 -19.32
C GLY A 297 -11.04 -7.24 -19.40
N GLY A 298 -11.41 -8.04 -20.39
CA GLY A 298 -10.73 -9.29 -20.68
C GLY A 298 -11.75 -10.41 -20.77
N ASN A 299 -11.50 -11.51 -20.07
CA ASN A 299 -12.44 -12.60 -19.94
C ASN A 299 -13.27 -12.42 -18.66
N GLY A 300 -14.57 -12.19 -18.81
CA GLY A 300 -15.48 -12.16 -17.68
C GLY A 300 -16.56 -11.12 -17.92
N THR A 301 -17.02 -10.48 -16.84
CA THR A 301 -18.07 -9.46 -16.89
C THR A 301 -17.56 -8.13 -16.33
N ASP A 302 -16.90 -7.36 -17.17
CA ASP A 302 -16.06 -6.26 -16.69
C ASP A 302 -16.82 -4.95 -16.61
N THR A 303 -16.37 -4.07 -15.70
CA THR A 303 -16.97 -2.76 -15.46
C THR A 303 -15.95 -1.65 -15.64
N ALA A 304 -16.12 -0.81 -16.65
CA ALA A 304 -15.47 0.49 -16.66
C ALA A 304 -16.18 1.43 -15.66
N ASP A 305 -15.45 1.88 -14.65
CA ASP A 305 -15.97 2.67 -13.53
C ASP A 305 -15.52 4.13 -13.60
N TYR A 306 -16.48 5.04 -13.62
CA TYR A 306 -16.26 6.48 -13.51
C TYR A 306 -16.74 7.07 -12.19
N GLY A 307 -17.00 6.25 -11.18
CA GLY A 307 -17.61 6.62 -9.90
C GLY A 307 -16.85 7.70 -9.14
N GLY A 308 -15.53 7.83 -9.35
CA GLY A 308 -14.70 8.91 -8.81
C GLY A 308 -14.89 10.26 -9.52
N ARG A 309 -15.50 10.29 -10.71
CA ARG A 309 -15.65 11.52 -11.51
C ARG A 309 -16.74 12.43 -10.91
N ARG A 310 -16.36 13.66 -10.55
CA ARG A 310 -17.28 14.64 -9.96
C ARG A 310 -18.23 15.32 -10.95
N LEU A 311 -17.88 15.30 -12.23
CA LEU A 311 -18.65 15.93 -13.31
C LEU A 311 -19.35 14.84 -14.13
N GLY A 312 -20.34 15.27 -14.93
CA GLY A 312 -21.04 14.34 -15.81
C GLY A 312 -20.11 13.72 -16.85
N VAL A 313 -20.28 12.42 -17.07
CA VAL A 313 -19.52 11.55 -17.96
C VAL A 313 -20.38 11.16 -19.15
N THR A 314 -19.78 11.15 -20.35
CA THR A 314 -20.37 10.45 -21.51
C THR A 314 -19.49 9.26 -21.85
N ALA A 315 -20.05 8.05 -21.77
CA ALA A 315 -19.36 6.81 -22.05
C ALA A 315 -20.26 5.83 -22.81
N SER A 316 -19.66 5.04 -23.69
CA SER A 316 -20.34 4.07 -24.53
C SER A 316 -19.51 2.81 -24.79
N LEU A 317 -20.14 1.65 -24.77
CA LEU A 317 -19.49 0.37 -25.09
C LEU A 317 -19.39 0.13 -26.62
N ASP A 318 -18.91 1.11 -27.38
CA ASP A 318 -18.81 1.06 -28.85
C ASP A 318 -17.38 0.85 -29.40
N ALA A 319 -16.41 0.69 -28.49
CA ALA A 319 -15.01 0.44 -28.73
C ALA A 319 -14.28 1.52 -29.54
N ARG A 320 -14.64 2.78 -29.31
CA ARG A 320 -14.00 3.95 -29.91
C ARG A 320 -13.33 4.80 -28.83
N ARG A 321 -12.44 5.69 -29.29
CA ARG A 321 -11.70 6.64 -28.44
C ARG A 321 -12.54 7.90 -28.21
N ASN A 322 -13.66 7.79 -27.52
CA ASN A 322 -14.60 8.89 -27.32
C ASN A 322 -15.32 8.88 -25.97
N ASP A 323 -14.86 8.05 -25.03
CA ASP A 323 -15.48 7.87 -23.72
C ASP A 323 -14.84 8.76 -22.65
N GLY A 324 -15.40 8.72 -21.43
CA GLY A 324 -14.89 9.47 -20.28
C GLY A 324 -15.03 11.00 -20.35
N MET A 325 -15.79 11.52 -21.32
CA MET A 325 -15.84 12.96 -21.59
C MET A 325 -16.39 13.75 -20.40
N ARG A 326 -15.66 14.81 -19.98
CA ARG A 326 -16.14 15.83 -19.03
C ARG A 326 -17.25 16.68 -19.63
N GLY A 327 -18.32 16.91 -18.87
CA GLY A 327 -19.41 17.82 -19.22
C GLY A 327 -19.06 19.30 -19.39
N ASP A 328 -17.87 19.78 -18.97
CA ASP A 328 -17.61 21.22 -18.90
C ASP A 328 -16.13 21.70 -18.81
N GLU A 329 -15.08 20.87 -18.98
CA GLU A 329 -13.70 21.37 -19.05
C GLU A 329 -12.87 20.88 -20.26
N ARG A 330 -12.28 21.89 -20.93
CA ARG A 330 -11.29 21.96 -22.03
C ARG A 330 -11.48 21.05 -23.27
N PRO A 331 -11.54 21.64 -24.48
CA PRO A 331 -11.62 20.91 -25.75
C PRO A 331 -10.24 20.38 -26.19
N ASP A 332 -9.47 19.76 -25.29
CA ASP A 332 -8.21 19.12 -25.67
C ASP A 332 -8.44 17.79 -26.38
N GLY A 333 -9.68 17.29 -26.40
CA GLY A 333 -10.09 16.11 -27.17
C GLY A 333 -9.65 14.79 -26.55
N ARG A 334 -9.15 14.82 -25.31
CA ARG A 334 -8.78 13.64 -24.52
C ARG A 334 -10.00 12.78 -24.22
N ARG A 335 -9.90 11.49 -24.51
CA ARG A 335 -11.00 10.52 -24.45
C ARG A 335 -10.43 9.14 -24.17
N ASP A 336 -11.19 8.38 -23.39
CA ASP A 336 -10.83 7.02 -23.05
C ASP A 336 -11.17 6.10 -24.21
N TRP A 337 -10.51 4.94 -24.23
CA TRP A 337 -10.75 3.85 -25.14
C TRP A 337 -11.22 2.63 -24.37
N ILE A 338 -12.52 2.53 -24.14
CA ILE A 338 -13.11 1.31 -23.59
C ILE A 338 -13.09 0.25 -24.70
N ARG A 339 -12.52 -0.92 -24.45
CA ARG A 339 -12.44 -2.00 -25.45
C ARG A 339 -13.76 -2.78 -25.51
N ARG A 340 -13.80 -3.84 -26.33
CA ARG A 340 -15.05 -4.56 -26.66
C ARG A 340 -15.44 -5.61 -25.63
N ASP A 341 -14.45 -6.01 -24.86
CA ASP A 341 -14.41 -6.91 -23.73
C ASP A 341 -14.70 -6.15 -22.43
N VAL A 342 -15.60 -5.16 -22.48
CA VAL A 342 -16.14 -4.51 -21.29
C VAL A 342 -17.64 -4.47 -21.46
N GLU A 343 -18.34 -5.08 -20.50
CA GLU A 343 -19.78 -5.32 -20.57
C GLU A 343 -20.59 -4.25 -19.83
N ASN A 344 -19.97 -3.56 -18.86
CA ASN A 344 -20.67 -2.72 -17.90
C ASN A 344 -20.08 -1.31 -17.81
N LEU A 345 -20.94 -0.36 -17.42
CA LEU A 345 -20.55 1.02 -17.17
C LEU A 345 -21.10 1.49 -15.82
N ARG A 346 -20.27 2.20 -15.07
CA ARG A 346 -20.71 3.02 -13.93
C ARG A 346 -20.38 4.49 -14.15
N GLY A 347 -21.38 5.34 -13.97
CA GLY A 347 -21.27 6.79 -14.04
C GLY A 347 -20.68 7.40 -12.78
N GLY A 348 -20.43 8.71 -12.86
CA GLY A 348 -19.83 9.49 -11.80
C GLY A 348 -20.86 10.07 -10.83
N LEU A 349 -20.54 11.24 -10.29
CA LEU A 349 -21.37 12.02 -9.36
C LEU A 349 -22.14 13.15 -10.06
N GLY A 350 -21.98 13.27 -11.38
CA GLY A 350 -22.59 14.30 -12.22
C GLY A 350 -23.75 13.75 -13.04
N ASN A 351 -24.28 14.56 -13.96
CA ASN A 351 -25.33 14.08 -14.86
C ASN A 351 -24.69 13.28 -16.00
N ASP A 352 -24.87 11.98 -16.00
CA ASP A 352 -24.16 11.09 -16.90
C ASP A 352 -24.96 10.74 -18.15
N THR A 353 -24.26 10.32 -19.20
CA THR A 353 -24.83 9.71 -20.40
C THR A 353 -24.10 8.42 -20.67
N LEU A 354 -24.72 7.30 -20.29
CA LEU A 354 -24.15 5.97 -20.42
C LEU A 354 -24.90 5.17 -21.47
N LYS A 355 -24.15 4.50 -22.34
CA LYS A 355 -24.72 3.71 -23.44
C LYS A 355 -24.07 2.33 -23.50
N GLY A 356 -24.90 1.30 -23.35
CA GLY A 356 -24.51 -0.09 -23.56
C GLY A 356 -24.21 -0.42 -25.02
N ASN A 357 -24.21 -1.70 -25.34
CA ASN A 357 -24.02 -2.24 -26.67
C ASN A 357 -25.18 -3.18 -27.04
N ASN A 358 -24.96 -4.19 -27.88
CA ASN A 358 -26.04 -5.13 -28.26
C ASN A 358 -26.03 -6.43 -27.43
N GLN A 359 -25.25 -6.46 -26.36
CA GLN A 359 -25.17 -7.57 -25.40
C GLN A 359 -25.91 -7.17 -24.11
N ARG A 360 -25.96 -8.08 -23.14
CA ARG A 360 -26.43 -7.74 -21.80
C ARG A 360 -25.43 -6.77 -21.16
N ASN A 361 -25.91 -5.62 -20.71
CA ASN A 361 -25.08 -4.66 -19.99
C ASN A 361 -25.65 -4.34 -18.60
N ARG A 362 -24.75 -4.07 -17.64
CA ARG A 362 -25.10 -3.40 -16.37
C ARG A 362 -24.73 -1.93 -16.46
N LEU A 363 -25.72 -1.05 -16.36
CA LEU A 363 -25.53 0.41 -16.37
C LEU A 363 -25.89 0.99 -15.02
N ILE A 364 -24.92 1.58 -14.32
CA ILE A 364 -25.12 2.23 -13.02
C ILE A 364 -24.97 3.74 -13.22
N GLY A 365 -26.05 4.51 -13.11
CA GLY A 365 -25.99 5.97 -13.29
C GLY A 365 -25.12 6.68 -12.25
N GLY A 366 -25.29 6.32 -10.97
CA GLY A 366 -24.67 7.08 -9.88
C GLY A 366 -25.58 8.21 -9.40
N PRO A 367 -25.06 9.16 -8.61
CA PRO A 367 -25.75 10.42 -8.32
C PRO A 367 -25.73 11.34 -9.53
N GLY A 368 -26.87 11.88 -9.94
CA GLY A 368 -26.94 12.68 -11.16
C GLY A 368 -28.31 12.62 -11.82
N ALA A 369 -28.65 13.57 -12.68
CA ALA A 369 -29.80 13.40 -13.57
C ALA A 369 -29.33 12.71 -14.85
N ASP A 370 -29.39 11.38 -14.87
CA ASP A 370 -28.64 10.59 -15.84
C ASP A 370 -29.47 10.22 -17.07
N ARG A 371 -28.77 9.87 -18.15
CA ARG A 371 -29.35 9.31 -19.38
C ARG A 371 -28.73 7.93 -19.61
N LEU A 372 -29.53 6.89 -19.44
CA LEU A 372 -29.06 5.50 -19.49
C LEU A 372 -29.70 4.80 -20.68
N TYR A 373 -28.88 4.24 -21.56
CA TYR A 373 -29.30 3.59 -22.80
C TYR A 373 -28.78 2.15 -22.84
N GLY A 374 -29.63 1.17 -22.56
CA GLY A 374 -29.29 -0.26 -22.68
C GLY A 374 -28.99 -0.67 -24.12
N LEU A 375 -29.87 -0.25 -25.04
CA LEU A 375 -29.91 -0.64 -26.45
C LEU A 375 -30.49 -2.04 -26.63
N ALA A 376 -29.81 -2.96 -27.31
CA ALA A 376 -30.32 -4.30 -27.51
C ALA A 376 -29.70 -5.23 -26.48
N GLY A 377 -30.46 -6.13 -25.88
CA GLY A 377 -29.89 -6.98 -24.84
C GLY A 377 -30.92 -7.38 -23.80
N GLU A 378 -30.46 -7.89 -22.67
CA GLU A 378 -31.28 -8.01 -21.47
C GLU A 378 -30.60 -7.18 -20.40
N ASP A 379 -30.88 -5.88 -20.37
CA ASP A 379 -30.03 -4.94 -19.64
C ASP A 379 -30.48 -4.77 -18.19
N MET A 380 -29.51 -4.56 -17.30
CA MET A 380 -29.74 -4.20 -15.90
C MET A 380 -29.35 -2.75 -15.65
N ILE A 381 -30.34 -1.88 -15.47
CA ILE A 381 -30.13 -0.43 -15.35
C ILE A 381 -30.45 0.02 -13.93
N SER A 382 -29.52 0.71 -13.27
CA SER A 382 -29.67 1.24 -11.91
C SER A 382 -29.65 2.76 -11.90
N ALA A 383 -30.75 3.36 -11.46
CA ALA A 383 -30.98 4.82 -11.37
C ALA A 383 -31.52 5.17 -9.97
N ARG A 384 -30.77 4.77 -8.92
CA ARG A 384 -31.20 4.83 -7.50
C ARG A 384 -30.60 6.00 -6.75
N ASP A 385 -30.99 7.22 -7.11
CA ASP A 385 -30.32 8.39 -6.55
C ASP A 385 -31.26 9.56 -6.22
N ARG A 386 -32.57 9.37 -6.40
CA ARG A 386 -33.63 10.37 -6.16
C ARG A 386 -33.63 11.55 -7.13
N ARG A 387 -32.71 11.58 -8.09
CA ARG A 387 -32.69 12.55 -9.17
C ARG A 387 -33.55 12.05 -10.33
N ARG A 388 -33.54 12.84 -11.40
CA ARG A 388 -34.46 12.67 -12.52
C ARG A 388 -33.74 12.04 -13.69
N ASP A 389 -33.74 10.72 -13.71
CA ASP A 389 -33.07 9.95 -14.74
C ASP A 389 -33.98 9.68 -15.92
N GLU A 390 -33.36 9.51 -17.08
CA GLU A 390 -34.01 9.09 -18.31
C GLU A 390 -33.46 7.72 -18.70
N VAL A 391 -34.30 6.70 -18.61
CA VAL A 391 -33.92 5.31 -18.88
C VAL A 391 -34.56 4.83 -20.18
N HIS A 392 -33.72 4.35 -21.08
CA HIS A 392 -34.05 3.73 -22.34
C HIS A 392 -33.50 2.30 -22.30
N GLY A 393 -34.38 1.30 -22.09
CA GLY A 393 -33.97 -0.11 -22.17
C GLY A 393 -33.58 -0.47 -23.60
N GLY A 394 -34.50 -0.22 -24.55
CA GLY A 394 -34.33 -0.60 -25.94
C GLY A 394 -34.92 -1.99 -26.21
N PRO A 395 -34.55 -2.64 -27.33
CA PRO A 395 -35.01 -3.98 -27.64
C PRO A 395 -34.47 -5.03 -26.66
N GLY A 396 -35.33 -5.57 -25.81
CA GLY A 396 -34.85 -6.50 -24.79
C GLY A 396 -35.88 -6.87 -23.75
N THR A 397 -35.49 -7.78 -22.85
CA THR A 397 -36.15 -7.89 -21.54
C THR A 397 -35.27 -7.22 -20.51
N ASP A 398 -35.47 -5.92 -20.35
CA ASP A 398 -34.63 -5.10 -19.49
C ASP A 398 -35.24 -4.96 -18.10
N THR A 399 -34.36 -4.88 -17.11
CA THR A 399 -34.72 -4.68 -15.70
C THR A 399 -34.18 -3.35 -15.21
N ALA A 400 -35.05 -2.52 -14.65
CA ALA A 400 -34.65 -1.27 -14.01
C ALA A 400 -34.74 -1.36 -12.49
N ARG A 401 -33.59 -1.16 -11.81
CA ARG A 401 -33.51 -1.13 -10.35
C ARG A 401 -33.80 0.30 -9.88
N VAL A 402 -35.01 0.54 -9.38
CA VAL A 402 -35.46 1.85 -8.83
C VAL A 402 -36.20 1.70 -7.49
N ASP A 403 -36.25 2.74 -6.67
CA ASP A 403 -37.18 2.93 -5.56
C ASP A 403 -38.35 3.82 -6.02
N PRO A 404 -39.54 3.26 -6.31
CA PRO A 404 -40.66 4.01 -6.88
C PRO A 404 -41.25 5.08 -5.93
N ARG A 405 -40.85 5.10 -4.66
CA ARG A 405 -41.29 6.11 -3.68
C ARG A 405 -40.30 7.27 -3.56
N ARG A 406 -39.07 7.12 -4.04
CA ARG A 406 -37.98 8.06 -3.82
C ARG A 406 -37.32 8.54 -5.11
N ASP A 407 -37.32 7.71 -6.15
CA ASP A 407 -36.60 7.96 -7.40
C ASP A 407 -37.52 8.58 -8.45
N ARG A 408 -36.97 9.50 -9.27
CA ARG A 408 -37.74 10.26 -10.25
C ARG A 408 -37.41 9.84 -11.68
N VAL A 409 -37.60 8.57 -11.98
CA VAL A 409 -37.20 8.01 -13.28
C VAL A 409 -38.27 8.22 -14.35
N ARG A 410 -37.84 8.70 -15.53
CA ARG A 410 -38.62 8.71 -16.76
C ARG A 410 -38.21 7.52 -17.62
N PHE A 411 -39.06 6.51 -17.68
CA PHE A 411 -38.93 5.44 -18.66
C PHE A 411 -39.45 5.90 -20.02
N VAL A 412 -38.61 5.78 -21.04
CA VAL A 412 -38.98 6.13 -22.42
C VAL A 412 -39.67 4.96 -23.13
N GLU A 413 -39.45 3.74 -22.66
CA GLU A 413 -40.04 2.49 -23.16
C GLU A 413 -40.54 1.60 -22.00
N ARG A 414 -41.29 0.52 -22.29
CA ARG A 414 -41.76 -0.42 -21.27
C ARG A 414 -40.62 -1.36 -20.87
N LEU A 415 -40.21 -1.29 -19.61
CA LEU A 415 -39.28 -2.22 -18.96
C LEU A 415 -40.08 -3.16 -18.04
N THR A 416 -39.47 -4.29 -17.66
CA THR A 416 -40.11 -5.30 -16.80
C THR A 416 -39.96 -4.97 -15.33
#